data_AF-A0A401GBL0-F1
#
_entry.id   AF-A0A401GBL0-F1
#
_cell.length_a   1.000
_cell.length_b   1.000
_cell.length_c   1.000
_cell.angle_alpha   90.00
_cell.angle_beta   90.00
_cell.angle_gamma   90.00
#
_symmetry.space_group_name_H-M   'P 1'
#
loop_
_entity.id
_entity.type
_entity.pdbx_description
1 polymer ?
#
loop_
_entity_poly.entity_id
_entity_poly.type
_entity_poly.pdbx_seq_one_letter_code
_entity_poly.pdbx_strand_id
1 'polypeptide(L)'
;MSTPKHIPSVATNSSATTSSARINRRQTSPFVHVAVLTSIVVLPYLVVRRQLVSMRRTVAQMGAANAVMRRDLKSLMTESAVRKLEHQKVLGLLRETKESMDVLKRLAERRDTARRAVEERLAHEVQDTRLKLDTLEADVLERDLARQHAEKKYHSELKALLHESQWSKAHLSTLKDLGTSLADIAAFMHEVEIKEGYSSSKDDAHGIERIRRLALRFMRSEKSSGASKRSKADAASGPDSDKQDP
;
A
#
# COMPACT_ATOMS: atom_id res chain seq x y z
N MET A 1 31.46 -40.13 39.47
CA MET A 1 32.32 -41.01 38.64
C MET A 1 33.72 -41.03 39.25
N SER A 2 34.28 -42.23 39.35
CA SER A 2 35.69 -42.57 39.63
C SER A 2 36.25 -42.31 41.04
N THR A 3 36.14 -43.35 41.87
CA THR A 3 37.23 -43.90 42.70
C THR A 3 38.47 -44.18 41.81
N PRO A 4 39.72 -44.36 42.31
CA PRO A 4 40.06 -45.63 42.98
C PRO A 4 41.29 -45.65 43.94
N LYS A 5 41.42 -46.80 44.65
CA LYS A 5 42.63 -47.66 44.80
C LYS A 5 43.90 -47.08 45.46
N HIS A 6 44.70 -47.81 46.23
CA HIS A 6 44.68 -49.14 46.86
C HIS A 6 45.98 -49.18 47.69
N ILE A 7 45.93 -49.75 48.89
CA ILE A 7 47.10 -50.22 49.68
C ILE A 7 47.60 -51.54 49.07
N PRO A 8 48.91 -51.84 49.00
CA PRO A 8 49.48 -52.93 49.83
C PRO A 8 50.94 -52.62 50.23
N SER A 9 51.59 -53.22 51.23
CA SER A 9 51.99 -54.65 51.34
C SER A 9 52.92 -54.71 52.58
N VAL A 10 52.61 -55.44 53.65
CA VAL A 10 53.03 -56.85 53.92
C VAL A 10 54.57 -56.98 53.99
N ALA A 11 55.11 -56.99 55.21
CA ALA A 11 55.69 -58.16 55.90
C ALA A 11 57.21 -58.31 55.60
N THR A 12 58.08 -58.93 56.38
CA THR A 12 57.98 -60.08 57.28
C THR A 12 59.36 -60.20 57.96
N ASN A 13 59.38 -60.73 59.19
CA ASN A 13 60.45 -61.56 59.77
C ASN A 13 61.79 -60.89 60.13
N SER A 14 62.21 -61.02 61.38
CA SER A 14 63.05 -62.18 61.78
C SER A 14 63.48 -62.05 63.25
N SER A 15 63.11 -63.11 63.95
CA SER A 15 63.54 -63.59 65.26
C SER A 15 65.04 -63.53 65.59
N ALA A 16 65.29 -63.57 66.91
CA ALA A 16 66.20 -64.50 67.60
C ALA A 16 67.33 -63.85 68.42
N THR A 17 67.29 -64.14 69.75
CA THR A 17 68.41 -64.60 70.62
C THR A 17 69.79 -63.96 70.41
N THR A 18 70.55 -63.50 71.40
CA THR A 18 70.97 -64.19 72.64
C THR A 18 72.02 -63.30 73.33
N SER A 19 72.29 -63.60 74.61
CA SER A 19 73.63 -63.50 75.22
C SER A 19 74.13 -62.12 75.67
N SER A 20 73.77 -61.79 76.91
CA SER A 20 74.65 -61.04 77.82
C SER A 20 75.91 -61.88 78.08
N ALA A 21 77.03 -61.52 77.45
CA ALA A 21 78.34 -62.08 77.75
C ALA A 21 79.39 -60.98 77.89
N ARG A 22 79.94 -60.93 79.12
CA ARG A 22 81.33 -60.60 79.47
C ARG A 22 81.86 -59.21 79.10
N ILE A 23 81.92 -58.42 80.16
CA ILE A 23 82.91 -57.38 80.45
C ILE A 23 84.29 -57.86 79.96
N ASN A 24 84.74 -57.34 78.82
CA ASN A 24 86.09 -57.53 78.33
C ASN A 24 86.77 -56.15 78.31
N ARG A 25 87.50 -55.89 79.38
CA ARG A 25 88.26 -54.67 79.67
C ARG A 25 89.44 -54.61 78.70
N ARG A 26 89.18 -54.15 77.47
CA ARG A 26 90.22 -53.92 76.47
C ARG A 26 91.01 -52.68 76.87
N GLN A 27 92.32 -52.88 77.06
CA GLN A 27 93.31 -51.81 77.13
C GLN A 27 93.10 -50.87 75.94
N THR A 28 92.63 -49.66 76.23
CA THR A 28 92.40 -48.62 75.24
C THR A 28 93.73 -48.19 74.66
N SER A 29 93.94 -48.50 73.40
CA SER A 29 95.12 -48.04 72.65
C SER A 29 95.10 -46.50 72.60
N PRO A 30 96.28 -45.84 72.60
CA PRO A 30 96.36 -44.37 72.53
C PRO A 30 95.66 -43.78 71.29
N PHE A 31 95.43 -44.60 70.25
CA PHE A 31 94.63 -44.23 69.09
C PHE A 31 93.15 -43.96 69.41
N VAL A 32 92.58 -44.56 70.46
CA VAL A 32 91.19 -44.32 70.88
C VAL A 32 91.03 -42.90 71.41
N HIS A 33 92.00 -42.38 72.17
CA HIS A 33 91.95 -41.00 72.68
C HIS A 33 92.09 -39.97 71.55
N VAL A 34 92.93 -40.24 70.54
CA VAL A 34 93.00 -39.41 69.33
C VAL A 34 91.70 -39.50 68.52
N ALA A 35 91.09 -40.67 68.39
CA ALA A 35 89.79 -40.83 67.72
C ALA A 35 88.66 -40.07 68.43
N VAL A 36 88.65 -40.02 69.77
CA VAL A 36 87.67 -39.26 70.55
C VAL A 36 87.92 -37.74 70.45
N LEU A 37 89.17 -37.28 70.53
CA LEU A 37 89.46 -35.85 70.39
C LEU A 37 89.21 -35.34 68.97
N THR A 38 89.53 -36.14 67.94
CA THR A 38 89.20 -35.82 66.55
C THR A 38 87.68 -35.86 66.32
N SER A 39 86.92 -36.76 66.94
CA SER A 39 85.46 -36.76 66.79
C SER A 39 84.82 -35.51 67.40
N ILE A 40 85.31 -35.02 68.55
CA ILE A 40 84.83 -33.78 69.18
C ILE A 40 85.03 -32.57 68.27
N VAL A 41 86.10 -32.52 67.47
CA VAL A 41 86.35 -31.40 66.54
C VAL A 41 85.67 -31.62 65.17
N VAL A 42 85.67 -32.85 64.65
CA VAL A 42 85.18 -33.17 63.29
C VAL A 42 83.65 -33.24 63.24
N LEU A 43 82.99 -33.77 64.28
CA LEU A 43 81.52 -33.86 64.31
C LEU A 43 80.82 -32.50 64.17
N PRO A 44 81.13 -31.45 64.96
CA PRO A 44 80.47 -30.15 64.79
C PRO A 44 80.77 -29.54 63.42
N TYR A 45 81.98 -29.71 62.88
CA TYR A 45 82.32 -29.27 61.53
C TYR A 45 81.48 -29.97 60.45
N LEU A 46 81.27 -31.28 60.57
CA LEU A 46 80.44 -32.04 59.62
C LEU A 46 78.96 -31.65 59.71
N VAL A 47 78.44 -31.37 60.91
CA VAL A 47 77.05 -30.89 61.10
C VAL A 47 76.87 -29.52 60.45
N VAL A 48 77.77 -28.56 60.70
CA VAL A 48 77.73 -27.23 60.06
C VAL A 48 77.84 -27.36 58.54
N ARG A 49 78.73 -28.22 58.04
CA ARG A 49 78.88 -28.48 56.60
C ARG A 49 77.59 -29.05 55.99
N ARG A 50 76.94 -29.99 56.67
CA ARG A 50 75.65 -30.57 56.22
C ARG A 50 74.54 -29.52 56.23
N GLN A 51 74.46 -28.69 57.26
CA GLN A 51 73.50 -27.58 57.35
C GLN A 51 73.74 -26.54 56.24
N LEU A 52 74.98 -26.12 55.99
CA LEU A 52 75.32 -25.21 54.90
C LEU A 52 74.91 -25.76 53.54
N VAL A 53 75.14 -27.05 53.28
CA VAL A 53 74.70 -27.69 52.04
C VAL A 53 73.17 -27.72 51.93
N SER A 54 72.46 -28.04 53.02
CA SER A 54 70.99 -28.02 53.02
C SER A 54 70.46 -26.60 52.78
N MET A 55 70.99 -25.59 53.47
CA MET A 55 70.58 -24.19 53.27
C MET A 55 70.87 -23.73 51.85
N ARG A 56 72.04 -24.07 51.28
CA ARG A 56 72.35 -23.76 49.88
C ARG A 56 71.36 -24.42 48.93
N ARG A 57 70.96 -25.67 49.18
CA ARG A 57 69.91 -26.35 48.40
C ARG A 57 68.56 -25.65 48.54
N THR A 58 68.16 -25.26 49.74
CA THR A 58 66.91 -24.51 49.98
C THR A 58 66.94 -23.15 49.30
N VAL A 59 68.05 -22.42 49.38
CA VAL A 59 68.24 -21.14 48.69
C VAL A 59 68.20 -21.32 47.16
N ALA A 60 68.82 -22.37 46.63
CA ALA A 60 68.74 -22.68 45.20
C ALA A 60 67.30 -23.04 44.77
N GLN A 61 66.57 -23.81 45.59
CA GLN A 61 65.17 -24.17 45.34
C GLN A 61 64.25 -22.94 45.41
N MET A 62 64.43 -22.07 46.41
CA MET A 62 63.71 -20.80 46.51
C MET A 62 64.06 -19.87 45.34
N GLY A 63 65.32 -19.85 44.89
CA GLY A 63 65.75 -19.11 43.71
C GLY A 63 65.06 -19.60 42.43
N ALA A 64 64.98 -20.91 42.23
CA ALA A 64 64.27 -21.51 41.10
C ALA A 64 62.75 -21.22 41.15
N ALA A 65 62.13 -21.37 42.32
CA ALA A 65 60.71 -21.05 42.51
C ALA A 65 60.41 -19.56 42.22
N ASN A 66 61.25 -18.66 42.71
CA ASN A 66 61.13 -17.23 42.41
C ASN A 66 61.31 -16.91 40.92
N ALA A 67 62.21 -17.61 40.23
CA ALA A 67 62.39 -17.44 38.79
C ALA A 67 61.14 -17.87 37.99
N VAL A 68 60.51 -18.98 38.38
CA VAL A 68 59.24 -19.45 37.79
C VAL A 68 58.12 -18.45 38.07
N MET A 69 57.93 -18.03 39.34
CA MET A 69 56.90 -17.05 39.68
C MET A 69 57.08 -15.72 38.93
N ARG A 70 58.33 -15.25 38.74
CA ARG A 70 58.60 -14.05 37.93
C ARG A 70 58.24 -14.25 36.46
N ARG A 71 58.46 -15.44 35.91
CA ARG A 71 58.05 -15.78 34.54
C ARG A 71 56.53 -15.81 34.42
N ASP A 72 55.84 -16.42 35.38
CA ASP A 72 54.38 -16.51 35.38
C ASP A 72 53.74 -15.13 35.56
N LEU A 73 54.26 -14.30 36.46
CA LEU A 73 53.81 -12.91 36.59
C LEU A 73 54.00 -12.12 35.30
N LYS A 74 55.14 -12.28 34.62
CA LYS A 74 55.35 -11.65 33.30
C LYS A 74 54.35 -12.17 32.27
N SER A 75 54.10 -13.48 32.22
CA SER A 75 53.14 -14.10 31.32
C SER A 75 51.72 -13.57 31.57
N LEU A 76 51.28 -13.55 32.82
CA LEU A 76 49.97 -13.04 33.23
C LEU A 76 49.84 -11.54 32.97
N MET A 77 50.89 -10.75 33.16
CA MET A 77 50.90 -9.33 32.81
C MET A 77 50.75 -9.13 31.31
N THR A 78 51.45 -9.91 30.48
CA THR A 78 51.29 -9.83 29.02
C THR A 78 49.91 -10.28 28.56
N GLU A 79 49.36 -11.34 29.16
CA GLU A 79 48.01 -11.82 28.85
C GLU A 79 46.94 -10.79 29.25
N SER A 80 47.09 -10.18 30.43
CA SER A 80 46.21 -9.10 30.88
C SER A 80 46.26 -7.90 29.93
N ALA A 81 47.45 -7.54 29.42
CA ALA A 81 47.60 -6.47 28.45
C ALA A 81 46.87 -6.78 27.13
N VAL A 82 46.99 -8.00 26.62
CA VAL A 82 46.26 -8.45 25.41
C VAL A 82 44.75 -8.39 25.62
N ARG A 83 44.25 -8.93 26.74
CA ARG A 83 42.81 -8.89 27.06
C ARG A 83 42.27 -7.47 27.13
N LYS A 84 43.02 -6.52 27.70
CA LYS A 84 42.62 -5.10 27.76
C LYS A 84 42.51 -4.48 26.36
N LEU A 85 43.44 -4.78 25.46
CA LEU A 85 43.40 -4.32 24.07
C LEU A 85 42.18 -4.90 23.31
N GLU A 86 41.90 -6.19 23.50
CA GLU A 86 40.71 -6.83 22.93
C GLU A 86 39.41 -6.20 23.45
N HIS A 87 39.32 -5.96 24.76
CA HIS A 87 38.16 -5.28 25.35
C HIS A 87 37.99 -3.87 24.77
N GLN A 88 39.08 -3.12 24.63
CA GLN A 88 39.03 -1.80 24.02
C GLN A 88 38.55 -1.85 22.57
N LYS A 89 38.99 -2.87 21.80
CA LYS A 89 38.52 -3.08 20.42
C LYS A 89 37.03 -3.41 20.36
N VAL A 90 36.54 -4.29 21.24
CA VAL A 90 35.12 -4.64 21.31
C VAL A 90 34.28 -3.43 21.69
N LEU A 91 34.71 -2.62 22.65
CA LEU A 91 34.04 -1.37 23.02
C LEU A 91 34.02 -0.36 21.85
N GLY A 92 35.09 -0.30 21.06
CA GLY A 92 35.14 0.49 19.84
C GLY A 92 34.07 0.06 18.82
N LEU A 93 34.00 -1.24 18.53
CA LEU A 93 33.00 -1.79 17.61
C LEU A 93 31.56 -1.59 18.13
N LEU A 94 31.32 -1.75 19.43
CA LEU A 94 30.00 -1.49 20.03
C LEU A 94 29.59 -0.02 19.94
N ARG A 95 30.55 0.91 20.03
CA ARG A 95 30.27 2.32 19.82
C ARG A 95 29.89 2.59 18.37
N GLU A 96 30.62 2.03 17.41
CA GLU A 96 30.32 2.17 15.98
C GLU A 96 28.96 1.56 15.59
N THR A 97 28.63 0.38 16.11
CA THR A 97 27.31 -0.23 15.89
C THR A 97 26.19 0.59 16.50
N LYS A 98 26.42 1.19 17.69
CA LYS A 98 25.47 2.12 18.29
C LYS A 98 25.27 3.37 17.43
N GLU A 99 26.35 3.98 16.95
CA GLU A 99 26.30 5.16 16.08
C GLU A 99 25.56 4.88 14.76
N SER A 100 25.84 3.74 14.12
CA SER A 100 25.13 3.33 12.90
C SER A 100 23.64 3.03 13.14
N MET A 101 23.29 2.42 14.29
CA MET A 101 21.90 2.22 14.70
C MET A 101 21.17 3.56 14.92
N ASP A 102 21.82 4.54 15.54
CA ASP A 102 21.25 5.87 15.75
C ASP A 102 21.01 6.60 14.42
N VAL A 103 21.91 6.46 13.45
CA VAL A 103 21.72 6.98 12.08
C VAL A 103 20.53 6.30 11.41
N LEU A 104 20.44 4.97 11.48
CA LEU A 104 19.34 4.22 10.89
C LEU A 104 17.99 4.61 11.52
N LYS A 105 17.95 4.80 12.84
CA LYS A 105 16.77 5.26 13.55
C LYS A 105 16.31 6.63 13.07
N ARG A 106 17.23 7.59 12.90
CA ARG A 106 16.90 8.92 12.36
C ARG A 106 16.40 8.84 10.91
N LEU A 107 16.95 7.95 10.09
CA LEU A 107 16.47 7.73 8.72
C LEU A 107 15.07 7.13 8.69
N ALA A 108 14.77 6.20 9.59
CA ALA A 108 13.43 5.63 9.74
C ALA A 108 12.42 6.71 10.16
N GLU A 109 12.74 7.51 11.18
CA GLU A 109 11.89 8.63 11.61
C GLU A 109 11.64 9.64 10.48
N ARG A 110 12.68 10.01 9.71
CA ARG A 110 12.53 10.88 8.54
C ARG A 110 11.61 10.26 7.49
N ARG A 111 11.78 8.98 7.19
CA ARG A 111 10.92 8.26 6.23
C ARG A 111 9.48 8.21 6.69
N ASP A 112 9.23 8.01 7.99
CA ASP A 112 7.88 7.95 8.54
C ASP A 112 7.20 9.33 8.51
N THR A 113 7.93 10.41 8.83
CA THR A 113 7.38 11.78 8.65
C THR A 113 7.08 12.11 7.20
N ALA A 114 7.94 11.70 6.26
CA ALA A 114 7.70 11.88 4.84
C ALA A 114 6.48 11.08 4.35
N ARG A 115 6.30 9.84 4.83
CA ARG A 115 5.12 9.01 4.53
C ARG A 115 3.83 9.66 5.01
N ARG A 116 3.79 10.12 6.26
CA ARG A 116 2.62 10.83 6.81
C ARG A 116 2.29 12.08 6.00
N ALA A 117 3.29 12.88 5.61
CA ALA A 117 3.06 14.06 4.78
C ALA A 117 2.51 13.70 3.38
N VAL A 118 2.91 12.58 2.79
CA VAL A 118 2.36 12.09 1.52
C VAL A 118 0.93 11.59 1.72
N GLU A 119 0.67 10.83 2.78
CA GLU A 119 -0.68 10.35 3.12
C GLU A 119 -1.66 11.50 3.34
N GLU A 120 -1.25 12.56 4.03
CA GLU A 120 -2.07 13.77 4.22
C GLU A 120 -2.38 14.49 2.90
N ARG A 121 -1.43 14.59 1.98
CA ARG A 121 -1.66 15.18 0.65
C ARG A 121 -2.62 14.34 -0.18
N LEU A 122 -2.44 13.03 -0.20
CA LEU A 122 -3.32 12.11 -0.90
C LEU A 122 -4.75 12.16 -0.33
N ALA A 123 -4.89 12.25 1.00
CA ALA A 123 -6.20 12.41 1.63
C ALA A 123 -6.90 13.70 1.16
N HIS A 124 -6.17 14.82 1.06
CA HIS A 124 -6.71 16.07 0.56
C HIS A 124 -7.12 15.98 -0.92
N GLU A 125 -6.26 15.39 -1.78
CA GLU A 125 -6.58 15.21 -3.20
C GLU A 125 -7.81 14.30 -3.42
N VAL A 126 -7.93 13.23 -2.63
CA VAL A 126 -9.10 12.36 -2.65
C VAL A 126 -10.35 13.10 -2.20
N GLN A 127 -10.25 13.98 -1.21
CA GLN A 127 -11.37 14.80 -0.77
C GLN A 127 -11.77 15.82 -1.86
N ASP A 128 -10.81 16.50 -2.48
CA ASP A 128 -11.08 17.45 -3.56
C ASP A 128 -11.72 16.79 -4.78
N THR A 129 -11.26 15.60 -5.14
CA THR A 129 -11.86 14.84 -6.26
C THR A 129 -13.27 14.37 -5.94
N ARG A 130 -13.56 13.98 -4.69
CA ARG A 130 -14.93 13.69 -4.25
C ARG A 130 -15.83 14.90 -4.35
N LEU A 131 -15.41 16.06 -3.85
CA LEU A 131 -16.18 17.30 -3.96
C LEU A 131 -16.47 17.64 -5.43
N LYS A 132 -15.49 17.48 -6.33
CA LYS A 132 -15.69 17.69 -7.77
C LYS A 132 -16.70 16.71 -8.36
N LEU A 133 -16.65 15.43 -7.99
CA LEU A 133 -17.62 14.44 -8.43
C LEU A 133 -19.03 14.79 -7.96
N ASP A 134 -19.19 15.19 -6.70
CA ASP A 134 -20.48 15.61 -6.15
C ASP A 134 -21.05 16.83 -6.91
N THR A 135 -20.20 17.81 -7.26
CA THR A 135 -20.63 18.96 -8.08
C THR A 135 -21.04 18.55 -9.50
N LEU A 136 -20.30 17.62 -10.12
CA LEU A 136 -20.62 17.13 -11.45
C LEU A 136 -21.91 16.30 -11.46
N GLU A 137 -22.15 15.53 -10.40
CA GLU A 137 -23.39 14.78 -10.22
C GLU A 137 -24.59 15.73 -10.11
N ALA A 138 -24.48 16.80 -9.32
CA ALA A 138 -25.51 17.83 -9.23
C ALA A 138 -25.79 18.50 -10.59
N ASP A 139 -24.74 18.85 -11.34
CA ASP A 139 -24.85 19.43 -12.69
C ASP A 139 -25.55 18.48 -13.68
N VAL A 140 -25.28 17.17 -13.60
CA VAL A 140 -25.92 16.17 -14.46
C VAL A 140 -27.42 16.08 -14.14
N LEU A 141 -27.78 16.04 -12.85
CA LEU A 141 -29.18 16.03 -12.42
C LEU A 141 -29.92 17.28 -12.91
N GLU A 142 -29.31 18.46 -12.84
CA GLU A 142 -29.91 19.70 -13.35
C GLU A 142 -30.13 19.64 -14.87
N ARG A 143 -29.14 19.15 -15.62
CA ARG A 143 -29.27 18.99 -17.09
C ARG A 143 -30.38 18.01 -17.47
N ASP A 144 -30.54 16.92 -16.73
CA ASP A 144 -31.57 15.93 -17.01
C ASP A 144 -32.98 16.47 -16.70
N LEU A 145 -33.13 17.22 -15.60
CA LEU A 145 -34.38 17.93 -15.34
C LEU A 145 -34.70 18.95 -16.44
N ALA A 146 -33.71 19.73 -16.88
CA ALA A 146 -33.88 20.69 -17.98
C ALA A 146 -34.27 20.00 -19.30
N ARG A 147 -33.67 18.85 -19.62
CA ARG A 147 -34.04 18.03 -20.79
C ARG A 147 -35.48 17.55 -20.70
N GLN A 148 -35.91 17.02 -19.56
CA GLN A 148 -37.30 16.58 -19.37
C GLN A 148 -38.29 17.74 -19.53
N HIS A 149 -37.95 18.93 -19.02
CA HIS A 149 -38.79 20.12 -19.21
C HIS A 149 -38.87 20.54 -20.67
N ALA A 150 -37.75 20.51 -21.40
CA ALA A 150 -37.72 20.81 -22.83
C ALA A 150 -38.56 19.79 -23.61
N GLU A 151 -38.40 18.49 -23.35
CA GLU A 151 -39.18 17.42 -24.00
C GLU A 151 -40.69 17.56 -23.74
N LYS A 152 -41.09 17.85 -22.50
CA LYS A 152 -42.50 18.11 -22.15
C LYS A 152 -43.05 19.30 -22.94
N LYS A 153 -42.27 20.37 -23.05
CA LYS A 153 -42.64 21.55 -23.85
C LYS A 153 -42.80 21.19 -25.32
N TYR A 154 -41.81 20.51 -25.92
CA TYR A 154 -41.90 20.04 -27.31
C TYR A 154 -43.10 19.13 -27.56
N HIS A 155 -43.39 18.19 -26.64
CA HIS A 155 -44.57 17.34 -26.75
C HIS A 155 -45.88 18.13 -26.67
N SER A 156 -45.96 19.15 -25.81
CA SER A 156 -47.14 20.01 -25.72
C SER A 156 -47.34 20.85 -26.98
N GLU A 157 -46.27 21.40 -27.54
CA GLU A 157 -46.30 22.18 -28.78
C GLU A 157 -46.70 21.30 -29.97
N LEU A 158 -46.14 20.09 -30.07
CA LEU A 158 -46.51 19.14 -31.11
C LEU A 158 -47.99 18.75 -31.03
N LYS A 159 -48.51 18.52 -29.81
CA LYS A 159 -49.94 18.25 -29.59
C LYS A 159 -50.82 19.44 -29.99
N ALA A 160 -50.40 20.66 -29.66
CA ALA A 160 -51.12 21.88 -30.04
C ALA A 160 -51.18 22.04 -31.57
N LEU A 161 -50.06 21.85 -32.27
CA LEU A 161 -49.99 21.90 -33.73
C LEU A 161 -50.84 20.81 -34.41
N LEU A 162 -50.84 19.60 -33.85
CA LEU A 162 -51.69 18.52 -34.35
C LEU A 162 -53.17 18.86 -34.18
N HIS A 163 -53.57 19.40 -33.03
CA HIS A 163 -54.95 19.82 -32.77
C HIS A 163 -55.37 20.97 -33.69
N GLU A 164 -54.51 21.98 -33.89
CA GLU A 164 -54.77 23.08 -34.82
C GLU A 164 -54.92 22.59 -36.27
N SER A 165 -54.06 21.66 -36.69
CA SER A 165 -54.17 21.00 -37.99
C SER A 165 -55.47 20.20 -38.13
N GLN A 166 -55.89 19.49 -37.08
CA GLN A 166 -57.17 18.77 -37.06
C GLN A 166 -58.37 19.73 -37.14
N TRP A 167 -58.34 20.81 -36.36
CA TRP A 167 -59.37 21.85 -36.38
C TRP A 167 -59.49 22.54 -37.74
N SER A 168 -58.34 22.87 -38.35
CA SER A 168 -58.28 23.42 -39.70
C SER A 168 -58.90 22.47 -40.74
N LYS A 169 -58.66 21.15 -40.61
CA LYS A 169 -59.29 20.14 -41.47
C LYS A 169 -60.80 20.07 -41.26
N ALA A 170 -61.27 20.12 -40.01
CA ALA A 170 -62.71 20.14 -39.70
C ALA A 170 -63.40 21.39 -40.27
N HIS A 171 -62.75 22.55 -40.22
CA HIS A 171 -63.29 23.78 -40.82
C HIS A 171 -63.32 23.71 -42.36
N LEU A 172 -62.34 23.06 -42.97
CA LEU A 172 -62.35 22.83 -44.42
C LEU A 172 -63.44 21.84 -44.84
N SER A 173 -63.75 20.81 -44.04
CA SER A 173 -64.88 19.92 -44.33
C SER A 173 -66.22 20.63 -44.21
N THR A 174 -66.42 21.51 -43.23
CA THR A 174 -67.68 22.28 -43.14
C THR A 174 -67.85 23.27 -44.29
N LEU A 175 -66.77 23.93 -44.72
CA LEU A 175 -66.77 24.78 -45.92
C LEU A 175 -67.14 23.99 -47.19
N LYS A 176 -66.71 22.72 -47.27
CA LYS A 176 -67.07 21.83 -48.37
C LYS A 176 -68.54 21.47 -48.36
N ASP A 177 -69.08 21.10 -47.20
CA ASP A 177 -70.51 20.78 -47.02
C ASP A 177 -71.39 22.00 -47.36
N LEU A 178 -70.96 23.19 -46.96
CA LEU A 178 -71.57 24.45 -47.36
C LEU A 178 -71.51 24.65 -48.88
N GLY A 179 -70.34 24.42 -49.49
CA GLY A 179 -70.16 24.49 -50.94
C GLY A 179 -71.10 23.56 -51.71
N THR A 180 -71.30 22.32 -51.22
CA THR A 180 -72.26 21.38 -51.82
C THR A 180 -73.70 21.87 -51.67
N SER A 181 -74.11 22.30 -50.48
CA SER A 181 -75.46 22.83 -50.25
C SER A 181 -75.75 24.07 -51.12
N LEU A 182 -74.76 24.95 -51.29
CA LEU A 182 -74.87 26.14 -52.13
C LEU A 182 -75.02 25.79 -53.62
N ALA A 183 -74.34 24.73 -54.07
CA ALA A 183 -74.50 24.20 -55.43
C ALA A 183 -75.91 23.62 -55.64
N ASP A 184 -76.44 22.90 -54.66
CA ASP A 184 -77.79 22.33 -54.70
C ASP A 184 -78.86 23.44 -54.73
N ILE A 185 -78.71 24.49 -53.91
CA ILE A 185 -79.59 25.67 -53.93
C ILE A 185 -79.54 26.36 -55.30
N ALA A 186 -78.35 26.56 -55.87
CA ALA A 186 -78.21 27.18 -57.20
C ALA A 186 -78.88 26.33 -58.29
N ALA A 187 -78.74 25.00 -58.23
CA ALA A 187 -79.40 24.09 -59.15
C ALA A 187 -80.93 24.15 -59.01
N PHE A 188 -81.44 24.14 -57.77
CA PHE A 188 -82.86 24.27 -57.48
C PHE A 188 -83.44 25.62 -57.96
N MET A 189 -82.76 26.74 -57.66
CA MET A 189 -83.20 28.07 -58.12
C MET A 189 -83.28 28.13 -59.65
N HIS A 190 -82.29 27.56 -60.34
CA HIS A 190 -82.30 27.48 -61.81
C HIS A 190 -83.46 26.62 -62.32
N GLU A 191 -83.74 25.50 -61.67
CA GLU A 191 -84.86 24.63 -62.01
C GLU A 191 -86.22 25.32 -61.81
N VAL A 192 -86.39 26.05 -60.70
CA VAL A 192 -87.61 26.84 -60.42
C VAL A 192 -87.80 27.94 -61.46
N GLU A 193 -86.73 28.65 -61.82
CA GLU A 193 -86.75 29.68 -62.86
C GLU A 193 -87.22 29.12 -64.21
N ILE A 194 -86.75 27.92 -64.57
CA ILE A 194 -87.15 27.20 -65.78
C ILE A 194 -88.64 26.79 -65.71
N LYS A 195 -89.12 26.30 -64.56
CA LYS A 195 -90.49 25.78 -64.40
C LYS A 195 -91.56 26.85 -64.38
N GLU A 196 -91.31 27.96 -63.68
CA GLU A 196 -92.29 29.04 -63.48
C GLU A 196 -92.30 30.07 -64.62
N GLY A 197 -91.37 29.97 -65.58
CA GLY A 197 -91.29 30.89 -66.72
C GLY A 197 -90.90 32.32 -66.33
N TYR A 198 -90.41 32.53 -65.11
CA TYR A 198 -89.72 33.76 -64.73
C TYR A 198 -88.39 33.80 -65.48
N SER A 199 -88.37 34.23 -66.74
CA SER A 199 -87.10 34.57 -67.38
C SER A 199 -86.43 35.62 -66.51
N SER A 200 -85.32 35.26 -65.86
CA SER A 200 -84.60 36.19 -64.98
C SER A 200 -84.46 37.52 -65.71
N SER A 201 -84.93 38.59 -65.05
CA SER A 201 -84.69 39.94 -65.53
C SER A 201 -83.20 40.05 -65.81
N LYS A 202 -82.81 40.67 -66.93
CA LYS A 202 -81.44 40.62 -67.49
C LYS A 202 -80.33 40.97 -66.47
N ASP A 203 -80.68 41.66 -65.39
CA ASP A 203 -79.81 42.03 -64.27
C ASP A 203 -79.68 40.97 -63.15
N ASP A 204 -80.63 40.04 -62.97
CA ASP A 204 -80.64 39.08 -61.85
C ASP A 204 -80.09 37.67 -62.22
N ALA A 205 -79.86 37.40 -63.51
CA ALA A 205 -79.29 36.13 -63.98
C ALA A 205 -77.88 35.89 -63.41
N HIS A 206 -77.25 36.96 -62.91
CA HIS A 206 -75.95 36.90 -62.28
C HIS A 206 -76.02 36.34 -60.86
N GLY A 207 -77.18 36.36 -60.19
CA GLY A 207 -77.36 35.83 -58.84
C GLY A 207 -77.03 34.34 -58.74
N ILE A 208 -77.71 33.51 -59.53
CA ILE A 208 -77.55 32.06 -59.53
C ILE A 208 -76.12 31.67 -59.93
N GLU A 209 -75.56 32.32 -60.94
CA GLU A 209 -74.20 32.02 -61.41
C GLU A 209 -73.12 32.50 -60.43
N ARG A 210 -73.36 33.56 -59.65
CA ARG A 210 -72.48 33.94 -58.52
C ARG A 210 -72.48 32.87 -57.43
N ILE A 211 -73.65 32.32 -57.09
CA ILE A 211 -73.79 31.25 -56.11
C ILE A 211 -73.05 29.99 -56.60
N ARG A 212 -73.25 29.58 -57.86
CA ARG A 212 -72.53 28.44 -58.45
C ARG A 212 -71.01 28.64 -58.46
N ARG A 213 -70.53 29.84 -58.79
CA ARG A 213 -69.10 30.17 -58.73
C ARG A 213 -68.54 30.15 -57.31
N LEU A 214 -69.31 30.60 -56.32
CA LEU A 214 -68.92 30.52 -54.91
C LEU A 214 -68.83 29.07 -54.42
N ALA A 215 -69.83 28.24 -54.76
CA ALA A 215 -69.82 26.80 -54.47
C ALA A 215 -68.57 26.11 -55.04
N LEU A 216 -68.28 26.35 -56.32
CA LEU A 216 -67.08 25.80 -56.99
C LEU A 216 -65.77 26.30 -56.35
N ARG A 217 -65.73 27.54 -55.86
CA ARG A 217 -64.55 28.06 -55.14
C ARG A 217 -64.34 27.31 -53.82
N PHE A 218 -65.38 27.08 -53.04
CA PHE A 218 -65.29 26.33 -51.77
C PHE A 218 -64.93 24.86 -52.00
N MET A 219 -65.42 24.22 -53.06
CA MET A 219 -65.03 22.85 -53.40
C MET A 219 -63.59 22.75 -53.96
N ARG A 220 -63.10 23.80 -54.64
CA ARG A 220 -61.76 23.78 -55.28
C ARG A 220 -60.63 24.16 -54.31
N SER A 221 -60.90 24.96 -53.28
CA SER A 221 -59.88 25.33 -52.28
C SER A 221 -59.27 24.12 -51.57
N GLU A 222 -60.05 23.04 -51.35
CA GLU A 222 -59.56 21.78 -50.77
C GLU A 222 -58.51 21.09 -51.67
N LYS A 223 -58.81 20.95 -52.97
CA LYS A 223 -57.91 20.29 -53.93
C LYS A 223 -56.57 21.02 -54.08
N SER A 224 -56.57 22.36 -54.00
CA SER A 224 -55.35 23.15 -54.11
C SER A 224 -54.45 23.04 -52.87
N SER A 225 -55.03 22.90 -51.68
CA SER A 225 -54.30 22.76 -50.40
C SER A 225 -53.51 21.45 -50.32
N GLY A 226 -54.07 20.34 -50.81
CA GLY A 226 -53.39 19.04 -50.82
C GLY A 226 -52.23 18.94 -51.82
N ALA A 227 -52.35 19.60 -52.98
CA ALA A 227 -51.35 19.56 -54.04
C ALA A 227 -50.05 20.31 -53.67
N SER A 228 -50.15 21.42 -52.92
CA SER A 228 -48.97 22.21 -52.54
C SER A 228 -48.11 21.57 -51.44
N LYS A 229 -48.63 20.59 -50.68
CA LYS A 229 -47.87 19.92 -49.61
C LYS A 229 -46.94 18.81 -50.14
N ARG A 230 -47.25 18.21 -51.29
CA ARG A 230 -46.39 17.15 -51.88
C ARG A 230 -45.11 17.71 -52.49
N SER A 231 -45.16 18.85 -53.17
CA SER A 231 -43.97 19.45 -53.79
C SER A 231 -42.91 19.95 -52.79
N LYS A 232 -43.29 20.17 -51.52
CA LYS A 232 -42.35 20.67 -50.50
C LYS A 232 -41.71 19.55 -49.67
N ALA A 233 -42.33 18.38 -49.57
CA ALA A 233 -41.74 17.21 -48.92
C ALA A 233 -40.61 16.60 -49.77
N ASP A 234 -40.77 16.60 -51.09
CA ASP A 234 -39.75 16.10 -52.03
C ASP A 234 -38.53 17.02 -52.16
N ALA A 235 -38.62 18.28 -51.69
CA ALA A 235 -37.51 19.23 -51.69
C ALA A 235 -36.73 19.26 -50.36
N ALA A 236 -37.26 18.66 -49.28
CA ALA A 236 -36.63 18.64 -47.96
C ALA A 236 -35.79 17.37 -47.70
N SER A 237 -35.89 16.34 -48.56
CA SER A 237 -34.91 15.25 -48.60
C SER A 237 -33.68 15.69 -49.43
N GLY A 238 -33.00 16.72 -48.94
CA GLY A 238 -31.66 17.07 -49.41
C GLY A 238 -30.66 15.98 -48.99
N PRO A 239 -29.62 15.73 -49.78
CA PRO A 239 -28.76 14.56 -49.66
C PRO A 239 -27.94 14.63 -48.36
N ASP A 240 -28.03 13.55 -47.57
CA ASP A 240 -27.10 13.24 -46.49
C ASP A 240 -25.68 13.33 -47.05
N SER A 241 -25.03 14.42 -46.68
CA SER A 241 -23.67 14.72 -47.08
C SER A 241 -22.77 13.90 -46.18
N ASP A 242 -22.45 12.71 -46.65
CA ASP A 242 -21.21 11.99 -46.38
C ASP A 242 -20.06 13.00 -46.23
N LYS A 243 -19.67 13.26 -44.99
CA LYS A 243 -18.34 13.77 -44.64
C LYS A 243 -17.77 12.84 -43.58
N GLN A 244 -17.27 11.72 -44.09
CA GLN A 244 -16.03 11.13 -43.63
C GLN A 244 -14.97 12.22 -43.49
N ASP A 245 -14.27 12.24 -42.35
CA ASP A 245 -12.81 12.32 -42.27
C ASP A 245 -12.36 12.35 -40.78
N PRO A 246 -11.08 12.04 -40.49
CA PRO A 246 -10.63 10.90 -39.67
C PRO A 246 -10.47 11.12 -38.17
#